data_AF-A0A368KY35-F1
#
_entry.id   AF-A0A368KY35-F1
#
_cell.length_a   1.000
_cell.length_b   1.000
_cell.length_c   1.000
_cell.angle_alpha   90.00
_cell.angle_beta   90.00
_cell.angle_gamma   90.00
#
_symmetry.space_group_name_H-M   'P 1'
#
loop_
_entity.id
_entity.type
_entity.pdbx_description
1 polymer ?
#
loop_
_entity_poly.entity_id
_entity_poly.type
_entity_poly.pdbx_seq_one_letter_code
_entity_poly.pdbx_strand_id
1 'polypeptide(L)'
;MLCDDIDISRSELDEMLRDRFDRPIRPKLQDMLSVINRSDTPDLACQRLEESGIIKAGFFSNPQRSFAPYVPGTRILPSERPTPDRRPDSLAMVIAIASDPDGILRAEAAAREFARRLKPFQAMFSESLVWYLTENAFRDSHPFETTRLGRSYFAIEMTLALCLESEGIDVEQLRIGEPCERMPLLIQYALAAWDGWRIAQRRDLRVTSDFWPVGRYEFERFRQLPNPFSPLLELWLTGYRISANFDKDDSAVHLYANPSGIAE
;
A
#
# COMPACT_ATOMS: atom_id res chain seq x y z
N MET A 1 -4.91 -8.31 9.36
CA MET A 1 -5.02 -8.19 10.84
C MET A 1 -3.87 -8.94 11.50
N LEU A 2 -2.66 -8.78 10.95
CA LEU A 2 -1.48 -9.51 11.38
C LEU A 2 -0.58 -8.63 12.28
N CYS A 3 -0.45 -7.32 12.03
CA CYS A 3 0.60 -6.52 12.69
C CYS A 3 0.25 -5.93 14.07
N ASP A 4 -0.99 -6.06 14.55
CA ASP A 4 -1.36 -5.53 15.88
C ASP A 4 -0.84 -6.46 17.03
N ASP A 5 -0.58 -7.75 16.75
CA ASP A 5 -0.14 -8.78 17.73
C ASP A 5 1.22 -9.43 17.39
N ILE A 6 1.90 -8.95 16.35
CA ILE A 6 3.17 -9.54 15.91
C ILE A 6 4.31 -9.11 16.85
N ASP A 7 4.97 -10.10 17.46
CA ASP A 7 6.21 -9.93 18.24
C ASP A 7 7.44 -9.99 17.30
N ILE A 8 7.39 -9.26 16.19
CA ILE A 8 8.54 -9.07 15.31
C ILE A 8 9.32 -7.87 15.83
N SER A 9 10.65 -8.04 15.95
CA SER A 9 11.53 -6.94 16.33
C SER A 9 11.49 -5.84 15.25
N ARG A 10 11.66 -4.59 15.67
CA ARG A 10 11.62 -3.47 14.73
C ARG A 10 12.66 -3.58 13.60
N SER A 11 13.84 -4.14 13.92
CA SER A 11 14.92 -4.41 12.96
C SER A 11 14.56 -5.51 11.96
N GLU A 12 13.92 -6.59 12.41
CA GLU A 12 13.47 -7.67 11.54
C GLU A 12 12.37 -7.18 10.58
N LEU A 13 11.43 -6.37 11.07
CA LEU A 13 10.42 -5.75 10.21
C LEU A 13 11.05 -4.83 9.15
N ASP A 14 12.07 -4.05 9.53
CA ASP A 14 12.81 -3.18 8.61
C ASP A 14 13.48 -3.99 7.49
N GLU A 15 14.18 -5.08 7.85
CA GLU A 15 14.82 -5.99 6.91
C GLU A 15 13.81 -6.66 5.98
N MET A 16 12.71 -7.18 6.52
CA MET A 16 11.62 -7.75 5.73
C MET A 16 11.06 -6.75 4.72
N LEU A 17 10.84 -5.49 5.12
CA LEU A 17 10.33 -4.47 4.22
C LEU A 17 11.34 -4.14 3.11
N ARG A 18 12.63 -3.97 3.44
CA ARG A 18 13.69 -3.74 2.44
C ARG A 18 13.79 -4.86 1.39
N ASP A 19 13.58 -6.10 1.80
CA ASP A 19 13.63 -7.23 0.89
C ASP A 19 12.39 -7.35 0.00
N ARG A 20 11.22 -7.06 0.55
CA ARG A 20 9.96 -7.11 -0.18
C ARG A 20 9.76 -5.93 -1.12
N PHE A 21 10.27 -4.75 -0.78
CA PHE A 21 9.94 -3.53 -1.49
C PHE A 21 10.50 -3.48 -2.92
N ASP A 22 11.64 -4.12 -3.18
CA ASP A 22 12.26 -4.16 -4.52
C ASP A 22 11.94 -5.43 -5.32
N ARG A 23 11.52 -6.50 -4.63
CA ARG A 23 11.37 -7.84 -5.21
C ARG A 23 10.05 -8.45 -4.73
N PRO A 24 8.92 -8.17 -5.41
CA PRO A 24 7.67 -8.87 -5.11
C PRO A 24 7.91 -10.37 -5.23
N ILE A 25 7.39 -11.14 -4.27
CA ILE A 25 7.49 -12.60 -4.32
C ILE A 25 6.46 -13.09 -5.34
N ARG A 26 6.87 -14.00 -6.22
CA ARG A 26 6.05 -14.48 -7.33
C ARG A 26 5.97 -16.00 -7.31
N PRO A 27 5.31 -16.60 -6.31
CA PRO A 27 5.35 -18.04 -6.10
C PRO A 27 4.73 -18.82 -7.27
N LYS A 28 3.88 -18.19 -8.09
CA LYS A 28 3.17 -18.81 -9.21
C LYS A 28 3.73 -18.48 -10.58
N LEU A 29 4.86 -17.76 -10.67
CA LEU A 29 5.40 -17.31 -11.95
C LEU A 29 5.66 -18.46 -12.93
N GLN A 30 6.34 -19.53 -12.48
CA GLN A 30 6.67 -20.66 -13.35
C GLN A 30 5.42 -21.44 -13.79
N ASP A 31 4.49 -21.70 -12.85
CA ASP A 31 3.21 -22.35 -13.16
C ASP A 31 2.46 -21.57 -14.25
N MET A 32 2.39 -20.24 -14.14
CA MET A 32 1.73 -19.40 -15.13
C MET A 32 2.41 -19.40 -16.49
N LEU A 33 3.74 -19.29 -16.52
CA LEU A 33 4.50 -19.28 -17.77
C LEU A 33 4.36 -20.60 -18.53
N SER A 34 4.01 -21.71 -17.84
CA SER A 34 3.69 -22.98 -18.48
C SER A 34 2.31 -23.03 -19.15
N VAL A 35 1.39 -22.13 -18.76
CA VAL A 35 0.00 -22.07 -19.26
C VAL A 35 -0.19 -20.97 -20.32
N ILE A 36 0.50 -19.85 -20.15
CA ILE A 36 0.39 -18.69 -21.05
C ILE A 36 1.38 -18.85 -22.21
N ASN A 37 0.91 -18.61 -23.43
CA ASN A 37 1.79 -18.45 -24.58
C ASN A 37 2.15 -16.98 -24.78
N ARG A 38 3.40 -16.69 -25.19
CA ARG A 38 3.86 -15.31 -25.44
C ARG A 38 3.06 -14.57 -26.53
N SER A 39 2.34 -15.31 -27.37
CA SER A 39 1.46 -14.78 -28.42
C SER A 39 0.00 -14.57 -27.97
N ASP A 40 -0.34 -14.89 -26.72
CA ASP A 40 -1.70 -14.73 -26.22
C ASP A 40 -2.08 -13.24 -26.14
N THR A 41 -3.36 -12.94 -26.35
CA THR A 41 -3.91 -11.64 -25.93
C THR A 41 -4.06 -11.62 -24.41
N PRO A 42 -4.10 -10.44 -23.76
CA PRO A 42 -4.33 -10.35 -22.31
C PRO A 42 -5.60 -11.08 -21.85
N ASP A 43 -6.70 -10.96 -22.60
CA ASP A 43 -7.96 -11.65 -22.29
C ASP A 43 -7.85 -13.17 -22.37
N LEU A 44 -7.18 -13.69 -23.42
CA LEU A 44 -6.99 -15.14 -23.57
C LEU A 44 -6.08 -15.69 -22.47
N ALA A 45 -5.03 -14.95 -22.10
CA ALA A 45 -4.16 -15.32 -20.98
C ALA A 45 -4.94 -15.34 -19.65
N CYS A 46 -5.78 -14.34 -19.38
CA CYS A 46 -6.65 -14.33 -18.20
C CYS A 46 -7.56 -15.56 -18.16
N GLN A 47 -8.23 -15.86 -19.28
CA GLN A 47 -9.12 -17.02 -19.38
C GLN A 47 -8.39 -18.34 -19.08
N ARG A 48 -7.24 -18.58 -19.70
CA ARG A 48 -6.46 -19.80 -19.50
C ARG A 48 -5.98 -19.97 -18.06
N LEU A 49 -5.56 -18.88 -17.42
CA LEU A 49 -5.15 -18.91 -16.03
C LEU A 49 -6.30 -19.30 -15.09
N GLU A 50 -7.51 -18.77 -15.34
CA GLU A 50 -8.70 -19.14 -14.58
C GLU A 50 -9.11 -20.61 -14.84
N GLU A 51 -9.09 -21.06 -16.10
CA GLU A 51 -9.40 -22.45 -16.48
C GLU A 51 -8.40 -23.47 -15.93
N SER A 52 -7.12 -23.10 -15.85
CA SER A 52 -6.06 -23.94 -15.26
C SER A 52 -6.14 -24.04 -13.74
N GLY A 53 -6.92 -23.17 -13.08
CA GLY A 53 -7.03 -23.10 -11.62
C GLY A 53 -5.82 -22.48 -10.92
N ILE A 54 -4.85 -21.93 -11.65
CA ILE A 54 -3.73 -21.17 -11.06
C ILE A 54 -4.24 -19.94 -10.32
N ILE A 55 -5.26 -19.29 -10.89
CA ILE A 55 -6.03 -18.23 -10.22
C ILE A 55 -7.50 -18.64 -10.12
N LYS A 56 -8.20 -18.07 -9.15
CA LYS A 56 -9.64 -18.31 -8.97
C LYS A 56 -10.43 -17.69 -10.12
N ALA A 57 -11.50 -18.36 -10.52
CA ALA A 57 -12.45 -17.83 -11.50
C ALA A 57 -12.98 -16.46 -11.06
N GLY A 58 -13.05 -15.52 -12.01
CA GLY A 58 -13.50 -14.15 -11.77
C GLY A 58 -12.49 -13.26 -11.05
N PHE A 59 -11.25 -13.70 -10.87
CA PHE A 59 -10.19 -12.90 -10.27
C PHE A 59 -9.96 -11.61 -11.07
N PHE A 60 -9.80 -11.69 -12.39
CA PHE A 60 -9.58 -10.50 -13.22
C PHE A 60 -10.87 -9.70 -13.49
N SER A 61 -12.04 -10.31 -13.36
CA SER A 61 -13.34 -9.65 -13.59
C SER A 61 -13.96 -9.06 -12.31
N ASN A 62 -13.19 -8.91 -11.24
CA ASN A 62 -13.70 -8.31 -9.99
C ASN A 62 -14.16 -6.86 -10.26
N PRO A 63 -15.44 -6.50 -9.98
CA PRO A 63 -15.99 -5.17 -10.26
C PRO A 63 -15.39 -4.05 -9.40
N GLN A 64 -14.60 -4.37 -8.38
CA GLN A 64 -13.87 -3.38 -7.59
C GLN A 64 -12.45 -3.15 -8.09
N ARG A 65 -12.01 -3.89 -9.10
CA ARG A 65 -10.68 -3.83 -9.68
C ARG A 65 -10.73 -3.16 -11.06
N SER A 66 -9.73 -2.34 -11.32
CA SER A 66 -9.38 -1.86 -12.65
C SER A 66 -7.87 -1.86 -12.82
N PHE A 67 -7.43 -1.78 -14.06
CA PHE A 67 -6.05 -1.86 -14.48
C PHE A 67 -5.73 -0.66 -15.34
N ALA A 68 -4.67 0.03 -14.98
CA ALA A 68 -4.15 1.15 -15.74
C ALA A 68 -3.01 0.67 -16.65
N PRO A 69 -2.90 1.23 -17.86
CA PRO A 69 -1.81 0.95 -18.77
C PRO A 69 -0.42 1.11 -18.16
N TYR A 70 0.52 0.29 -18.64
CA TYR A 70 1.93 0.43 -18.30
C TYR A 70 2.45 1.78 -18.77
N VAL A 71 2.96 2.60 -17.85
CA VAL A 71 3.64 3.86 -18.17
C VAL A 71 5.12 3.70 -17.85
N PRO A 72 5.99 3.45 -18.85
CA PRO A 72 7.42 3.39 -18.63
C PRO A 72 7.97 4.78 -18.27
N GLY A 73 8.83 4.83 -17.26
CA GLY A 73 9.91 5.83 -17.22
C GLY A 73 9.73 7.11 -16.38
N THR A 74 8.58 7.45 -15.80
CA THR A 74 8.50 8.67 -14.95
C THR A 74 7.33 8.65 -13.95
N ARG A 75 7.39 9.57 -12.98
CA ARG A 75 6.31 10.00 -12.08
C ARG A 75 5.01 10.19 -12.88
N ILE A 76 3.93 9.48 -12.50
CA ILE A 76 2.59 9.74 -13.03
C ILE A 76 1.91 10.76 -12.11
N LEU A 77 1.74 12.01 -12.58
CA LEU A 77 0.92 12.97 -11.85
C LEU A 77 -0.54 12.52 -11.85
N PRO A 78 -1.35 12.87 -10.84
CA PRO A 78 -2.78 12.53 -10.84
C PRO A 78 -3.51 12.94 -12.14
N SER A 79 -3.15 14.09 -12.72
CA SER A 79 -3.68 14.61 -13.99
C SER A 79 -3.24 13.83 -15.23
N GLU A 80 -2.20 13.00 -15.11
CA GLU A 80 -1.60 12.23 -16.20
C GLU A 80 -1.90 10.72 -16.07
N ARG A 81 -2.66 10.32 -15.04
CA ARG A 81 -3.03 8.92 -14.84
C ARG A 81 -3.85 8.46 -16.05
N PRO A 82 -3.41 7.39 -16.74
CA PRO A 82 -4.20 6.85 -17.84
C PRO A 82 -5.54 6.33 -17.30
N THR A 83 -6.57 6.41 -18.14
CA THR A 83 -7.90 5.93 -17.79
C THR A 83 -7.85 4.43 -17.51
N PRO A 84 -8.23 3.97 -16.30
CA PRO A 84 -8.24 2.55 -15.98
C PRO A 84 -9.33 1.80 -16.74
N ASP A 85 -9.03 0.57 -17.17
CA ASP A 85 -9.99 -0.37 -17.75
C ASP A 85 -10.30 -1.50 -16.75
N ARG A 86 -11.42 -2.20 -16.93
CA ARG A 86 -11.78 -3.40 -16.16
C ARG A 86 -10.92 -4.60 -16.48
N ARG A 87 -10.25 -4.62 -17.63
CA ARG A 87 -9.36 -5.71 -18.04
C ARG A 87 -7.91 -5.26 -18.08
N PRO A 88 -6.94 -6.15 -17.76
CA PRO A 88 -5.54 -5.88 -18.04
C PRO A 88 -5.32 -5.62 -19.53
N ASP A 89 -4.55 -4.59 -19.86
CA ASP A 89 -4.29 -4.17 -21.24
C ASP A 89 -3.07 -4.86 -21.88
N SER A 90 -2.30 -5.59 -21.08
CA SER A 90 -1.01 -6.16 -21.46
C SER A 90 -0.75 -7.50 -20.78
N LEU A 91 -0.03 -8.40 -21.47
CA LEU A 91 0.42 -9.67 -20.89
C LEU A 91 1.30 -9.46 -19.67
N ALA A 92 2.13 -8.41 -19.66
CA ALA A 92 2.99 -8.09 -18.53
C ALA A 92 2.17 -7.80 -17.26
N MET A 93 1.05 -7.08 -17.38
CA MET A 93 0.13 -6.85 -16.26
C MET A 93 -0.51 -8.17 -15.80
N VAL A 94 -0.99 -8.99 -16.73
CA VAL A 94 -1.58 -10.30 -16.40
C VAL A 94 -0.57 -11.14 -15.62
N ILE A 95 0.66 -11.26 -16.11
CA ILE A 95 1.74 -12.02 -15.45
C ILE A 95 2.06 -11.42 -14.08
N ALA A 96 2.19 -10.10 -13.96
CA ALA A 96 2.49 -9.43 -12.70
C ALA A 96 1.48 -9.78 -11.60
N ILE A 97 0.20 -9.60 -11.90
CA ILE A 97 -0.88 -9.77 -10.92
C ILE A 97 -1.11 -11.25 -10.61
N ALA A 98 -1.19 -12.12 -11.62
CA ALA A 98 -1.49 -13.52 -11.37
C ALA A 98 -0.29 -14.32 -10.84
N SER A 99 0.94 -13.78 -10.86
CA SER A 99 2.13 -14.48 -10.34
C SER A 99 2.20 -14.56 -8.81
N ASP A 100 1.35 -13.78 -8.14
CA ASP A 100 1.14 -13.81 -6.70
C ASP A 100 -0.32 -13.45 -6.35
N PRO A 101 -1.29 -14.33 -6.66
CA PRO A 101 -2.70 -14.00 -6.52
C PRO A 101 -3.08 -13.79 -5.05
N ASP A 102 -2.44 -14.51 -4.12
CA ASP A 102 -2.69 -14.38 -2.70
C ASP A 102 -2.09 -13.08 -2.14
N GLY A 103 -0.88 -12.69 -2.56
CA GLY A 103 -0.29 -11.41 -2.19
C GLY A 103 -1.08 -10.22 -2.72
N ILE A 104 -1.60 -10.30 -3.94
CA ILE A 104 -2.53 -9.30 -4.51
C ILE A 104 -3.75 -9.16 -3.60
N LEU A 105 -4.46 -10.26 -3.30
CA LEU A 105 -5.66 -10.20 -2.47
C LEU A 105 -5.38 -9.67 -1.06
N ARG A 106 -4.22 -10.01 -0.49
CA ARG A 106 -3.77 -9.45 0.79
C ARG A 106 -3.50 -7.95 0.70
N ALA A 107 -2.82 -7.48 -0.33
CA ALA A 107 -2.56 -6.06 -0.53
C ALA A 107 -3.87 -5.27 -0.71
N GLU A 108 -4.83 -5.81 -1.47
CA GLU A 108 -6.15 -5.22 -1.63
C GLU A 108 -6.92 -5.15 -0.31
N ALA A 109 -6.91 -6.22 0.48
CA ALA A 109 -7.55 -6.25 1.80
C ALA A 109 -6.91 -5.24 2.76
N ALA A 110 -5.57 -5.18 2.78
CA ALA A 110 -4.81 -4.25 3.59
C ALA A 110 -5.06 -2.78 3.18
N ALA A 111 -5.11 -2.49 1.88
CA ALA A 111 -5.46 -1.17 1.35
C ALA A 111 -6.86 -0.71 1.77
N ARG A 112 -7.86 -1.59 1.68
CA ARG A 112 -9.23 -1.30 2.13
C ARG A 112 -9.28 -1.05 3.62
N GLU A 113 -8.59 -1.87 4.40
CA GLU A 113 -8.53 -1.73 5.85
C GLU A 113 -7.84 -0.42 6.25
N PHE A 114 -6.77 -0.03 5.57
CA PHE A 114 -6.12 1.27 5.72
C PHE A 114 -7.10 2.43 5.47
N ALA A 115 -7.79 2.42 4.32
CA ALA A 115 -8.81 3.42 3.98
C ALA A 115 -9.92 3.48 5.04
N ARG A 116 -10.39 2.31 5.53
CA ARG A 116 -11.40 2.20 6.58
C ARG A 116 -10.94 2.79 7.90
N ARG A 117 -9.68 2.55 8.31
CA ARG A 117 -9.08 3.12 9.54
C ARG A 117 -8.83 4.63 9.41
N LEU A 118 -8.68 5.16 8.19
CA LEU A 118 -8.56 6.60 7.92
C LEU A 118 -9.90 7.32 7.73
N LYS A 119 -11.01 6.62 7.44
CA LYS A 119 -12.36 7.22 7.34
C LYS A 119 -12.69 8.19 8.47
N PRO A 120 -12.32 7.92 9.73
CA PRO A 120 -12.62 8.83 10.80
C PRO A 120 -11.82 10.14 10.78
N PHE A 121 -10.72 10.17 10.01
CA PHE A 121 -9.90 11.33 9.67
C PHE A 121 -10.31 11.92 8.31
N GLN A 122 -11.61 11.80 7.98
CA GLN A 122 -12.26 12.30 6.76
C GLN A 122 -11.81 11.65 5.44
N ALA A 123 -11.16 10.48 5.49
CA ALA A 123 -10.85 9.76 4.26
C ALA A 123 -12.14 9.37 3.52
N MET A 124 -12.22 9.75 2.25
CA MET A 124 -13.27 9.35 1.32
C MET A 124 -12.78 8.18 0.50
N PHE A 125 -13.44 7.03 0.64
CA PHE A 125 -13.07 5.81 -0.07
C PHE A 125 -14.25 5.26 -0.88
N SER A 126 -14.02 5.04 -2.18
CA SER A 126 -15.02 4.54 -3.13
C SER A 126 -15.07 3.02 -3.25
N GLU A 127 -14.30 2.28 -2.44
CA GLU A 127 -14.08 0.84 -2.59
C GLU A 127 -13.41 0.42 -3.92
N SER A 128 -12.98 1.37 -4.75
CA SER A 128 -12.34 1.10 -6.03
C SER A 128 -10.82 0.97 -5.88
N LEU A 129 -10.26 -0.06 -6.53
CA LEU A 129 -8.83 -0.35 -6.58
C LEU A 129 -8.34 -0.29 -8.01
N VAL A 130 -7.27 0.47 -8.25
CA VAL A 130 -6.65 0.63 -9.56
C VAL A 130 -5.22 0.08 -9.51
N TRP A 131 -4.95 -0.95 -10.29
CA TRP A 131 -3.61 -1.55 -10.40
C TRP A 131 -2.80 -0.91 -11.53
N TYR A 132 -1.57 -0.55 -11.23
CA TYR A 132 -0.58 -0.04 -12.16
C TYR A 132 0.60 -1.00 -12.22
N LEU A 133 1.20 -1.11 -13.40
CA LEU A 133 2.46 -1.78 -13.61
C LEU A 133 3.54 -0.71 -13.84
N THR A 134 4.66 -0.79 -13.13
CA THR A 134 5.72 0.21 -13.27
C THR A 134 7.04 -0.28 -12.67
N GLU A 135 8.11 -0.18 -13.47
CA GLU A 135 9.49 -0.46 -13.04
C GLU A 135 10.02 0.61 -12.08
N ASN A 136 9.51 1.84 -12.23
CA ASN A 136 10.12 3.06 -11.71
C ASN A 136 9.23 3.84 -10.76
N ALA A 137 8.17 3.28 -10.18
CA ALA A 137 7.32 4.08 -9.29
C ALA A 137 8.08 4.79 -8.14
N PHE A 138 9.34 4.42 -7.88
CA PHE A 138 10.15 4.93 -6.77
C PHE A 138 11.65 5.14 -7.09
N ARG A 139 12.17 4.76 -8.27
CA ARG A 139 13.62 4.87 -8.57
C ARG A 139 14.07 6.29 -8.89
N ASP A 140 13.24 7.06 -9.60
CA ASP A 140 13.60 8.41 -10.07
C ASP A 140 12.86 9.53 -9.32
N SER A 141 12.00 9.17 -8.37
CA SER A 141 11.46 10.14 -7.42
C SER A 141 12.57 10.49 -6.43
N HIS A 142 13.11 11.72 -6.53
CA HIS A 142 13.86 12.37 -5.45
C HIS A 142 13.21 12.09 -4.08
N PRO A 143 13.97 12.16 -2.96
CA PRO A 143 13.62 11.59 -1.65
C PRO A 143 12.30 12.03 -0.97
N PHE A 144 11.43 12.78 -1.65
CA PHE A 144 10.29 13.47 -1.08
C PHE A 144 8.92 13.19 -1.73
N GLU A 145 8.78 12.39 -2.79
CA GLU A 145 7.54 12.45 -3.58
C GLU A 145 6.76 11.16 -3.81
N THR A 146 7.11 10.06 -3.15
CA THR A 146 6.33 8.84 -3.33
C THR A 146 5.19 8.76 -2.31
N THR A 147 4.00 9.03 -2.86
CA THR A 147 2.67 8.67 -2.40
C THR A 147 2.06 9.65 -1.40
N ARG A 148 1.29 10.59 -1.95
CA ARG A 148 0.29 11.32 -1.18
C ARG A 148 -0.68 10.25 -0.65
N LEU A 149 -0.53 9.88 0.62
CA LEU A 149 -1.53 9.13 1.38
C LEU A 149 -2.68 10.05 1.84
N GLY A 150 -2.73 11.26 1.27
CA GLY A 150 -3.80 12.21 1.45
C GLY A 150 -3.69 13.04 2.72
N ARG A 151 -4.62 13.98 2.83
CA ARG A 151 -4.74 14.85 4.01
C ARG A 151 -5.12 14.05 5.26
N SER A 152 -5.87 12.96 5.11
CA SER A 152 -6.29 12.10 6.20
C SER A 152 -5.13 11.34 6.84
N TYR A 153 -4.15 10.90 6.05
CA TYR A 153 -2.94 10.30 6.58
C TYR A 153 -2.05 11.33 7.30
N PHE A 154 -1.84 12.49 6.66
CA PHE A 154 -1.11 13.59 7.31
C PHE A 154 -1.75 14.00 8.64
N ALA A 155 -3.08 14.06 8.69
CA ALA A 155 -3.82 14.41 9.88
C ALA A 155 -3.56 13.48 11.07
N ILE A 156 -3.55 12.17 10.82
CA ILE A 156 -3.35 11.17 11.87
C ILE A 156 -1.89 11.10 12.33
N GLU A 157 -0.95 11.31 11.41
CA GLU A 157 0.49 11.40 11.73
C GLU A 157 0.78 12.60 12.62
N MET A 158 0.25 13.78 12.26
CA MET A 158 0.41 15.00 13.07
C MET A 158 -0.26 14.88 14.44
N THR A 159 -1.44 14.29 14.50
CA THR A 159 -2.15 14.05 15.76
C THR A 159 -1.30 13.17 16.69
N LEU A 160 -0.72 12.10 16.16
CA LEU A 160 0.18 11.25 16.91
C LEU A 160 1.43 12.01 17.38
N ALA A 161 2.07 12.76 16.49
CA ALA A 161 3.28 13.52 16.79
C ALA A 161 3.07 14.49 17.95
N LEU A 162 1.99 15.29 17.92
CA LEU A 162 1.66 16.24 18.99
C LEU A 162 1.37 15.54 20.33
N CYS A 163 0.64 14.42 20.30
CA CYS A 163 0.37 13.64 21.50
C CYS A 163 1.67 13.13 22.14
N LEU A 164 2.60 12.64 21.33
CA LEU A 164 3.90 12.16 21.79
C LEU A 164 4.82 13.29 22.25
N GLU A 165 4.80 14.43 21.56
CA GLU A 165 5.61 15.60 21.91
C GLU A 165 5.23 16.14 23.30
N SER A 166 3.93 16.12 23.64
CA SER A 166 3.44 16.48 24.98
C SER A 166 4.01 15.61 26.11
N GLU A 167 4.50 14.41 25.76
CA GLU A 167 5.17 13.44 26.64
C GLU A 167 6.71 13.49 26.51
N GLY A 168 7.25 14.47 25.78
CA GLY A 168 8.67 14.62 25.49
C GLY A 168 9.23 13.60 24.50
N ILE A 169 8.38 13.00 23.66
CA ILE A 169 8.77 12.02 22.65
C ILE A 169 8.60 12.62 21.26
N ASP A 170 9.71 12.73 20.54
CA ASP A 170 9.72 13.12 19.13
C ASP A 170 9.57 11.88 18.24
N VAL A 171 8.50 11.83 17.43
CA VAL A 171 8.24 10.70 16.53
C VAL A 171 9.33 10.54 15.47
N GLU A 172 9.99 11.63 15.06
CA GLU A 172 11.06 11.55 14.06
C GLU A 172 12.28 10.82 14.60
N GLN A 173 12.53 10.89 15.91
CA GLN A 173 13.60 10.16 16.59
C GLN A 173 13.34 8.66 16.70
N LEU A 174 12.11 8.20 16.41
CA LEU A 174 11.78 6.77 16.32
C LEU A 174 12.18 6.17 14.96
N ARG A 175 12.60 6.99 14.00
CA ARG A 175 13.12 6.50 12.72
C ARG A 175 14.44 5.76 12.93
N ILE A 176 14.59 4.63 12.24
CA ILE A 176 15.83 3.83 12.26
C ILE A 176 16.49 3.90 10.89
N GLY A 177 17.76 4.28 10.90
CA GLY A 177 18.61 4.32 9.71
C GLY A 177 18.34 5.53 8.81
N GLU A 178 19.25 5.73 7.87
CA GLU A 178 19.10 6.75 6.83
C GLU A 178 18.17 6.26 5.71
N PRO A 179 17.45 7.16 5.02
CA PRO A 179 16.79 6.85 3.76
C PRO A 179 17.76 6.19 2.79
N CYS A 180 17.33 5.12 2.13
CA CYS A 180 18.11 4.47 1.08
C CYS A 180 17.22 4.15 -0.11
N GLU A 181 17.81 3.92 -1.28
CA GLU A 181 17.05 3.62 -2.51
C GLU A 181 16.08 2.44 -2.35
N ARG A 182 16.42 1.47 -1.49
CA ARG A 182 15.61 0.27 -1.23
C ARG A 182 14.45 0.48 -0.25
N MET A 183 14.42 1.60 0.47
CA MET A 183 13.38 1.91 1.44
C MET A 183 13.05 3.41 1.41
N PRO A 184 11.98 3.79 0.68
CA PRO A 184 11.53 5.17 0.61
C PRO A 184 11.29 5.79 1.99
N LEU A 185 11.56 7.09 2.08
CA LEU A 185 11.41 7.87 3.30
C LEU A 185 9.99 7.75 3.92
N LEU A 186 8.94 7.65 3.10
CA LEU A 186 7.58 7.44 3.59
C LEU A 186 7.43 6.14 4.40
N ILE A 187 8.12 5.06 4.02
CA ILE A 187 8.06 3.81 4.78
C ILE A 187 8.67 4.02 6.16
N GLN A 188 9.78 4.75 6.24
CA GLN A 188 10.39 5.10 7.52
C GLN A 188 9.46 5.94 8.39
N TYR A 189 8.77 6.93 7.81
CA TYR A 189 7.78 7.73 8.54
C TYR A 189 6.61 6.89 9.03
N ALA A 190 6.02 6.05 8.17
CA ALA A 190 4.92 5.17 8.55
C ALA A 190 5.32 4.15 9.63
N LEU A 191 6.55 3.64 9.60
CA LEU A 191 7.05 2.77 10.65
C LEU A 191 7.28 3.50 11.97
N ALA A 192 7.88 4.70 11.93
CA ALA A 192 8.03 5.54 13.11
C ALA A 192 6.67 5.92 13.72
N ALA A 193 5.68 6.25 12.87
CA ALA A 193 4.31 6.50 13.29
C ALA A 193 3.63 5.23 13.85
N TRP A 194 3.90 4.05 13.29
CA TRP A 194 3.41 2.79 13.84
C TRP A 194 3.99 2.52 15.25
N ASP A 195 5.30 2.72 15.45
CA ASP A 195 5.94 2.60 16.76
C ASP A 195 5.41 3.64 17.75
N GLY A 196 5.30 4.89 17.31
CA GLY A 196 4.73 5.98 18.08
C GLY A 196 3.30 5.66 18.54
N TRP A 197 2.47 5.10 17.67
CA TRP A 197 1.12 4.69 18.01
C TRP A 197 1.11 3.63 19.12
N ARG A 198 2.01 2.62 19.05
CA ARG A 198 2.15 1.60 20.10
C ARG A 198 2.63 2.20 21.42
N ILE A 199 3.53 3.18 21.39
CA ILE A 199 3.94 3.93 22.59
C ILE A 199 2.74 4.65 23.19
N ALA A 200 1.96 5.38 22.37
CA ALA A 200 0.76 6.08 22.80
C ALA A 200 -0.28 5.13 23.42
N GLN A 201 -0.47 3.93 22.84
CA GLN A 201 -1.33 2.90 23.40
C GLN A 201 -0.84 2.38 24.76
N ARG A 202 0.45 2.06 24.88
CA ARG A 202 1.05 1.55 26.14
C ARG A 202 1.01 2.57 27.27
N ARG A 203 1.21 3.85 26.94
CA ARG A 203 1.11 4.96 27.89
C ARG A 203 -0.33 5.43 28.13
N ASP A 204 -1.30 4.80 27.45
CA ASP A 204 -2.72 5.12 27.56
C ASP A 204 -3.03 6.61 27.28
N LEU A 205 -2.29 7.17 26.31
CA LEU A 205 -2.42 8.56 25.88
C LEU A 205 -3.77 8.81 25.23
N ARG A 206 -4.16 10.07 25.18
CA ARG A 206 -5.40 10.55 24.56
C ARG A 206 -5.08 11.43 23.38
N VAL A 207 -5.96 11.40 22.38
CA VAL A 207 -5.93 12.34 21.26
C VAL A 207 -6.16 13.76 21.79
N THR A 208 -5.28 14.69 21.40
CA THR A 208 -5.38 16.11 21.77
C THR A 208 -6.45 16.84 20.94
N SER A 209 -6.89 18.00 21.44
CA SER A 209 -7.83 18.88 20.75
C SER A 209 -7.20 19.67 19.60
N ASP A 210 -5.89 19.60 19.46
CA ASP A 210 -5.11 20.56 18.65
C ASP A 210 -5.13 20.25 17.15
N PHE A 211 -5.90 19.25 16.70
CA PHE A 211 -5.92 18.86 15.28
C PHE A 211 -7.27 18.38 14.72
N TRP A 212 -7.33 18.40 13.38
CA TRP A 212 -8.46 18.06 12.52
C TRP A 212 -8.53 16.55 12.17
N PRO A 213 -9.71 15.92 12.12
CA PRO A 213 -11.02 16.51 12.33
C PRO A 213 -11.35 16.67 13.80
N VAL A 214 -11.66 17.91 14.18
CA VAL A 214 -12.09 18.27 15.53
C VAL A 214 -13.38 17.50 15.86
N GLY A 215 -13.40 16.81 17.00
CA GLY A 215 -14.63 16.35 17.64
C GLY A 215 -14.99 14.86 17.50
N ARG A 216 -14.40 14.06 16.60
CA ARG A 216 -14.76 12.62 16.52
C ARG A 216 -13.94 11.73 17.46
N TYR A 217 -12.68 12.08 17.72
CA TYR A 217 -11.76 11.33 18.58
C TYR A 217 -11.15 12.16 19.68
N GLU A 218 -11.63 13.39 19.85
CA GLU A 218 -11.10 14.29 20.86
C GLU A 218 -11.14 13.59 22.23
N PHE A 219 -9.99 13.50 22.89
CA PHE A 219 -9.81 12.85 24.19
C PHE A 219 -10.04 11.33 24.26
N GLU A 220 -10.32 10.67 23.14
CA GLU A 220 -10.34 9.20 23.05
C GLU A 220 -8.94 8.64 23.29
N ARG A 221 -8.87 7.47 23.93
CA ARG A 221 -7.57 6.84 24.24
C ARG A 221 -7.07 6.08 23.02
N PHE A 222 -5.78 6.19 22.72
CA PHE A 222 -5.16 5.47 21.60
C PHE A 222 -5.39 3.95 21.66
N ARG A 223 -5.46 3.36 22.86
CA ARG A 223 -5.74 1.92 23.03
C ARG A 223 -7.14 1.49 22.58
N GLN A 224 -8.07 2.43 22.48
CA GLN A 224 -9.44 2.18 21.99
C GLN A 224 -9.55 2.41 20.48
N LEU A 225 -8.50 2.94 19.85
CA LEU A 225 -8.46 3.27 18.44
C LEU A 225 -7.66 2.22 17.66
N PRO A 226 -8.16 1.79 16.49
CA PRO A 226 -7.41 0.87 15.64
C PRO A 226 -6.17 1.59 15.08
N ASN A 227 -5.02 0.92 15.08
CA ASN A 227 -3.78 1.49 14.55
C ASN A 227 -3.87 1.65 13.02
N PRO A 228 -3.94 2.87 12.47
CA PRO A 228 -4.08 3.10 11.02
C PRO A 228 -2.85 2.63 10.23
N PHE A 229 -1.67 2.55 10.84
CA PHE A 229 -0.41 2.27 10.17
C PHE A 229 -0.20 0.76 9.96
N SER A 230 -0.75 -0.08 10.84
CA SER A 230 -0.67 -1.54 10.76
C SER A 230 -1.04 -2.10 9.37
N PRO A 231 -2.22 -1.78 8.77
CA PRO A 231 -2.57 -2.29 7.44
C PRO A 231 -1.63 -1.77 6.33
N LEU A 232 -1.03 -0.59 6.48
CA LEU A 232 -0.08 -0.08 5.50
C LEU A 232 1.22 -0.91 5.48
N LEU A 233 1.71 -1.31 6.67
CA LEU A 233 2.84 -2.23 6.79
C LEU A 233 2.50 -3.63 6.25
N GLU A 234 1.31 -4.14 6.55
CA GLU A 234 0.81 -5.41 6.02
C GLU A 234 0.76 -5.41 4.48
N LEU A 235 0.36 -4.28 3.89
CA LEU A 235 0.42 -4.06 2.45
C LEU A 235 1.86 -4.10 1.95
N TRP A 236 2.80 -3.33 2.50
CA TRP A 236 4.17 -3.32 1.98
C TRP A 236 4.92 -4.65 2.15
N LEU A 237 4.57 -5.45 3.15
CA LEU A 237 5.11 -6.81 3.32
C LEU A 237 4.69 -7.77 2.19
N THR A 238 3.69 -7.43 1.39
CA THR A 238 3.38 -8.16 0.14
C THR A 238 4.36 -7.84 -0.99
N GLY A 239 5.12 -6.74 -0.89
CA GLY A 239 5.96 -6.20 -1.96
C GLY A 239 5.21 -5.29 -2.94
N TYR A 240 3.91 -5.06 -2.73
CA TYR A 240 3.13 -4.08 -3.47
C TYR A 240 3.18 -2.70 -2.81
N ARG A 241 2.83 -1.67 -3.57
CA ARG A 241 2.93 -0.26 -3.15
C ARG A 241 1.59 0.44 -3.34
N ILE A 242 1.37 1.56 -2.65
CA ILE A 242 0.08 2.25 -2.57
C ILE A 242 0.22 3.76 -2.76
N SER A 243 -0.71 4.39 -3.49
CA SER A 243 -0.98 5.83 -3.47
C SER A 243 -2.47 6.05 -3.30
N ALA A 244 -2.88 6.97 -2.43
CA ALA A 244 -4.29 7.25 -2.20
C ALA A 244 -4.48 8.63 -1.57
N ASN A 245 -5.20 9.55 -2.21
CA ASN A 245 -5.48 10.87 -1.62
C ASN A 245 -6.69 10.84 -0.67
N PHE A 246 -7.62 9.91 -0.89
CA PHE A 246 -8.86 9.75 -0.12
C PHE A 246 -9.67 11.04 0.03
N ASP A 247 -9.80 11.80 -1.05
CA ASP A 247 -10.64 12.99 -1.10
C ASP A 247 -11.74 12.85 -2.17
N LYS A 248 -12.52 13.91 -2.34
CA LYS A 248 -13.65 13.93 -3.28
C LYS A 248 -13.20 13.78 -4.75
N ASP A 249 -11.97 14.18 -5.06
CA ASP A 249 -11.44 14.23 -6.41
C ASP A 249 -10.69 12.92 -6.74
N ASP A 250 -10.15 12.24 -5.71
CA ASP A 250 -9.45 10.97 -5.81
C ASP A 250 -9.71 10.08 -4.58
N SER A 251 -10.81 9.32 -4.65
CA SER A 251 -11.29 8.41 -3.59
C SER A 251 -10.95 6.93 -3.86
N ALA A 252 -10.21 6.63 -4.92
CA ALA A 252 -9.76 5.27 -5.22
C ALA A 252 -8.42 4.99 -4.54
N VAL A 253 -8.09 3.70 -4.39
CA VAL A 253 -6.74 3.29 -3.98
C VAL A 253 -5.97 2.84 -5.21
N HIS A 254 -4.79 3.43 -5.42
CA HIS A 254 -3.90 3.09 -6.52
C HIS A 254 -2.82 2.15 -5.98
N LEU A 255 -2.75 0.94 -6.54
CA LEU A 255 -1.78 -0.09 -6.17
C LEU A 255 -0.78 -0.29 -7.31
N TYR A 256 0.47 -0.57 -6.94
CA TYR A 256 1.55 -0.68 -7.91
C TYR A 256 2.26 -2.01 -7.77
N ALA A 257 2.37 -2.72 -8.91
CA ALA A 257 3.19 -3.91 -9.07
C ALA A 257 4.46 -3.55 -9.86
N ASN A 258 5.60 -4.06 -9.39
CA ASN A 258 6.87 -3.91 -10.11
C ASN A 258 7.02 -5.08 -11.10
N PRO A 259 7.16 -4.85 -12.43
CA PRO A 259 7.32 -5.93 -13.42
C PRO A 259 8.70 -6.59 -13.40
N SER A 260 9.65 -6.13 -12.56
CA SER A 260 10.98 -6.75 -12.44
C SER A 260 10.87 -8.27 -12.25
N GLY A 261 11.68 -9.01 -13.01
CA GLY A 261 11.68 -10.48 -13.03
C GLY A 261 10.62 -11.14 -13.91
N ILE A 262 9.83 -10.37 -14.69
CA ILE A 262 8.92 -10.92 -15.71
C ILE A 262 9.59 -11.05 -17.09
N ALA A 263 10.61 -10.23 -17.36
CA ALA A 263 11.18 -10.04 -18.70
C ALA A 263 12.43 -10.88 -19.02
N GLU A 264 12.77 -11.87 -18.20
CA GLU A 264 13.87 -12.83 -18.48
C GLU A 264 13.35 -14.09 -19.19
#